data_AF-A0A6B2SG57-F1
#
_entry.id   AF-A0A6B2SG57-F1
#
_cell.length_a   1.000
_cell.length_b   1.000
_cell.length_c   1.000
_cell.angle_alpha   90.00
_cell.angle_beta   90.00
_cell.angle_gamma   90.00
#
_symmetry.space_group_name_H-M   'P 1'
#
loop_
_entity.id
_entity.type
_entity.pdbx_description
1 polymer ?
#
loop_
_entity_poly.entity_id
_entity_poly.type
_entity_poly.pdbx_seq_one_letter_code
_entity_poly.pdbx_strand_id
1 'polypeptide(L)'
;MHTAQTPHTPHTPQPSPAAQAAPHTSPAAQAAPQTGPAPHTAPPPHRTGPAGDPRLRWSSTDSRPPELRHRRDGILPTVAAALSVRGADTLTSTAGKADQPPALHPLVQDFLTTLTSGQRERFTGRCPEAILLSRHLTGVESTRSKRASRKPLTNGEARRTLKHAKITARHIREDGDPLHGSYAPPCRSCTAMLAHFGVRAVDPTTEKG
;
A
#
# COMPACT_ATOMS: atom_id res chain seq x y z
N MET A 1 61.60 -20.13 -9.10
CA MET A 1 61.23 -19.24 -10.22
C MET A 1 59.82 -18.75 -9.96
N HIS A 2 59.67 -17.43 -10.01
CA HIS A 2 58.49 -16.66 -9.62
C HIS A 2 57.26 -16.94 -10.52
N THR A 3 56.06 -16.84 -9.95
CA THR A 3 55.06 -15.85 -10.40
C THR A 3 53.91 -15.78 -9.38
N ALA A 4 53.75 -14.59 -8.81
CA ALA A 4 52.68 -14.21 -7.90
C ALA A 4 51.42 -13.82 -8.69
N GLN A 5 50.25 -14.20 -8.18
CA GLN A 5 48.95 -13.87 -8.76
C GLN A 5 48.33 -12.71 -7.98
N THR A 6 48.14 -11.57 -8.64
CA THR A 6 47.49 -10.37 -8.11
C THR A 6 45.96 -10.46 -8.22
N PRO A 7 45.19 -10.09 -7.18
CA PRO A 7 43.73 -9.96 -7.28
C PRO A 7 43.32 -8.60 -7.86
N HIS A 8 42.46 -8.63 -8.88
CA HIS A 8 41.83 -7.45 -9.47
C HIS A 8 40.57 -7.04 -8.68
N THR A 9 40.56 -5.80 -8.21
CA THR A 9 39.41 -5.13 -7.57
C THR A 9 38.46 -4.55 -8.64
N PRO A 10 37.13 -4.74 -8.55
CA PRO A 10 36.20 -4.06 -9.43
C PRO A 10 35.95 -2.61 -8.99
N HIS A 11 36.07 -1.71 -9.97
CA HIS A 11 35.90 -0.26 -9.88
C HIS A 11 34.40 0.11 -9.80
N THR A 12 34.02 0.89 -8.79
CA THR A 12 32.69 1.51 -8.66
C THR A 12 32.65 2.82 -9.45
N PRO A 13 31.69 3.03 -10.38
CA PRO A 13 31.53 4.34 -11.02
C PRO A 13 30.76 5.32 -10.12
N GLN A 14 31.35 6.50 -9.99
CA GLN A 14 30.88 7.69 -9.26
C GLN A 14 29.72 8.39 -10.00
N PRO A 15 28.71 8.95 -9.32
CA PRO A 15 27.69 9.81 -9.95
C PRO A 15 28.16 11.27 -10.10
N SER A 16 27.97 11.84 -11.29
CA SER A 16 28.17 13.26 -11.61
C SER A 16 27.07 14.17 -11.02
N PRO A 17 27.38 15.43 -10.64
CA PRO A 17 26.40 16.36 -10.08
C PRO A 17 25.87 17.42 -11.06
N ALA A 18 24.69 17.92 -10.68
CA ALA A 18 24.13 19.25 -10.92
C ALA A 18 23.53 19.62 -12.29
N ALA A 19 22.22 19.89 -12.29
CA ALA A 19 21.63 21.01 -13.03
C ALA A 19 20.55 21.66 -12.17
N GLN A 20 20.87 22.84 -11.65
CA GLN A 20 20.00 23.73 -10.90
C GLN A 20 19.12 24.51 -11.88
N ALA A 21 17.83 24.64 -11.61
CA ALA A 21 16.92 25.54 -12.33
C ALA A 21 16.32 26.56 -11.36
N ALA A 22 16.59 27.83 -11.64
CA ALA A 22 16.18 29.01 -10.88
C ALA A 22 14.67 29.30 -10.98
N PRO A 23 14.10 30.05 -10.01
CA PRO A 23 12.67 30.38 -9.95
C PRO A 23 12.26 31.46 -10.95
N HIS A 24 11.04 31.33 -11.47
CA HIS A 24 10.37 32.27 -12.36
C HIS A 24 9.78 33.45 -11.58
N THR A 25 10.23 34.64 -11.93
CA THR A 25 9.79 35.95 -11.44
C THR A 25 8.41 36.31 -12.01
N SER A 26 7.43 36.62 -11.16
CA SER A 26 6.16 37.24 -11.56
C SER A 26 6.32 38.76 -11.70
N PRO A 27 5.75 39.41 -12.74
CA PRO A 27 5.76 40.87 -12.83
C PRO A 27 4.60 41.50 -12.04
N ALA A 28 4.94 42.62 -11.40
CA ALA A 28 4.04 43.52 -10.69
C ALA A 28 3.10 44.26 -11.65
N ALA A 29 1.84 44.44 -11.23
CA ALA A 29 0.90 45.39 -11.82
C ALA A 29 0.58 46.50 -10.81
N GLN A 30 0.44 47.70 -11.35
CA GLN A 30 0.62 49.01 -10.72
C GLN A 30 -0.64 49.52 -9.99
N ALA A 31 -0.42 50.43 -9.05
CA ALA A 31 -1.43 51.13 -8.26
C ALA A 31 -2.01 52.37 -8.97
N ALA A 32 -3.25 52.75 -8.63
CA ALA A 32 -3.71 54.13 -8.58
C ALA A 32 -4.92 54.28 -7.62
N PRO A 33 -5.14 55.48 -7.01
CA PRO A 33 -5.86 55.64 -5.74
C PRO A 33 -7.29 56.19 -5.91
N GLN A 34 -8.17 55.96 -4.92
CA GLN A 34 -9.39 56.76 -4.76
C GLN A 34 -9.92 56.76 -3.32
N THR A 35 -10.50 57.90 -2.96
CA THR A 35 -10.56 58.50 -1.61
C THR A 35 -12.00 58.50 -1.08
N GLY A 36 -12.23 57.91 0.11
CA GLY A 36 -13.32 58.17 1.10
C GLY A 36 -14.81 58.00 0.71
N PRO A 37 -15.78 58.03 1.65
CA PRO A 37 -15.71 58.09 3.13
C PRO A 37 -16.49 56.94 3.87
N ALA A 38 -16.29 56.81 5.19
CA ALA A 38 -17.10 56.00 6.13
C ALA A 38 -18.07 56.94 6.92
N PRO A 39 -19.00 56.49 7.81
CA PRO A 39 -19.22 55.14 8.35
C PRO A 39 -20.70 54.70 8.48
N HIS A 40 -20.93 53.42 8.75
CA HIS A 40 -22.12 52.95 9.47
C HIS A 40 -21.71 51.85 10.46
N THR A 41 -22.02 52.13 11.72
CA THR A 41 -21.69 51.33 12.90
C THR A 41 -22.47 50.02 12.92
N ALA A 42 -21.77 48.90 12.84
CA ALA A 42 -22.30 47.56 13.15
C ALA A 42 -21.76 47.09 14.51
N PRO A 43 -22.57 46.41 15.35
CA PRO A 43 -22.17 46.00 16.69
C PRO A 43 -21.12 44.87 16.67
N PRO A 44 -20.26 44.77 17.71
CA PRO A 44 -19.12 43.86 17.71
C PRO A 44 -19.55 42.40 17.84
N PRO A 45 -19.01 41.46 17.03
CA PRO A 45 -19.15 40.05 17.33
C PRO A 45 -18.33 39.70 18.58
N HIS A 46 -18.97 38.89 19.43
CA HIS A 46 -18.43 38.34 20.66
C HIS A 46 -17.00 37.80 20.48
N ARG A 47 -16.10 38.19 21.41
CA ARG A 47 -14.75 37.63 21.52
C ARG A 47 -14.86 36.12 21.72
N THR A 48 -14.66 35.38 20.64
CA THR A 48 -14.35 33.96 20.69
C THR A 48 -12.85 33.86 20.95
N GLY A 49 -12.46 33.08 21.96
CA GLY A 49 -11.06 32.85 22.34
C GLY A 49 -10.19 32.33 21.19
N PRO A 50 -8.87 32.16 21.41
CA PRO A 50 -7.92 31.88 20.34
C PRO A 50 -8.39 30.70 19.49
N ALA A 51 -8.66 30.97 18.22
CA ALA A 51 -9.02 29.97 17.23
C ALA A 51 -7.82 29.01 17.09
N GLY A 52 -7.90 27.85 17.76
CA GLY A 52 -6.94 26.76 17.57
C GLY A 52 -6.93 26.31 16.11
N ASP A 53 -5.81 25.73 15.67
CA ASP A 53 -5.65 25.25 14.29
C ASP A 53 -6.83 24.32 13.92
N PRO A 54 -7.64 24.64 12.89
CA PRO A 54 -8.77 23.82 12.49
C PRO A 54 -8.37 22.38 12.13
N ARG A 55 -7.10 22.11 11.83
CA ARG A 55 -6.57 20.75 11.62
C ARG A 55 -6.62 19.89 12.87
N LEU A 56 -6.58 20.48 14.07
CA LEU A 56 -6.70 19.75 15.34
C LEU A 56 -8.12 19.21 15.57
N ARG A 57 -9.12 19.75 14.87
CA ARG A 57 -10.49 19.21 14.86
C ARG A 57 -10.70 18.03 13.90
N TRP A 58 -9.78 17.78 12.98
CA TRP A 58 -9.84 16.59 12.11
C TRP A 58 -9.55 15.32 12.92
N SER A 59 -8.65 15.40 13.88
CA SER A 59 -8.11 14.21 14.59
C SER A 59 -8.94 13.74 15.79
N SER A 60 -10.21 14.15 15.93
CA SER A 60 -11.07 13.81 17.08
C SER A 60 -11.63 12.38 17.08
N THR A 61 -10.85 11.40 16.62
CA THR A 61 -11.13 9.99 16.93
C THR A 61 -10.29 9.65 18.15
N ASP A 62 -10.94 9.30 19.26
CA ASP A 62 -10.35 9.01 20.58
C ASP A 62 -9.54 7.69 20.61
N SER A 63 -8.79 7.41 19.55
CA SER A 63 -7.84 6.31 19.50
C SER A 63 -6.46 6.86 19.80
N ARG A 64 -6.14 6.95 21.10
CA ARG A 64 -4.78 7.20 21.55
C ARG A 64 -3.85 6.13 20.92
N PRO A 65 -2.73 6.52 20.32
CA PRO A 65 -1.78 5.54 19.81
C PRO A 65 -1.29 4.66 20.97
N PRO A 66 -1.23 3.34 20.75
CA PRO A 66 -0.83 2.38 21.75
C PRO A 66 0.62 2.63 22.22
N GLU A 67 0.88 2.33 23.49
CA GLU A 67 2.18 2.54 24.11
C GLU A 67 3.16 1.46 23.63
N LEU A 68 4.21 1.87 22.90
CA LEU A 68 5.26 0.95 22.45
C LEU A 68 6.16 0.58 23.64
N ARG A 69 5.97 -0.62 24.20
CA ARG A 69 6.73 -1.10 25.37
C ARG A 69 8.07 -1.70 24.96
N HIS A 70 8.15 -2.22 23.74
CA HIS A 70 9.32 -2.89 23.22
C HIS A 70 9.66 -2.38 21.82
N ARG A 71 10.96 -2.38 21.47
CA ARG A 71 11.40 -2.04 20.10
C ARG A 71 10.70 -2.87 19.02
N ARG A 72 10.28 -4.11 19.35
CA ARG A 72 9.56 -4.99 18.44
C ARG A 72 8.19 -4.43 18.02
N ASP A 73 7.55 -3.65 18.88
CA ASP A 73 6.20 -3.15 18.67
C ASP A 73 6.17 -2.12 17.53
N GLY A 74 7.25 -1.34 17.37
CA GLY A 74 7.41 -0.42 16.24
C GLY A 74 7.73 -1.09 14.89
N ILE A 75 8.11 -2.37 14.88
CA ILE A 75 8.49 -3.09 13.65
C ILE A 75 7.42 -4.05 13.13
N LEU A 76 6.29 -4.24 13.82
CA LEU A 76 5.23 -5.13 13.38
C LEU A 76 4.67 -4.73 11.99
N PRO A 77 4.33 -5.71 11.13
CA PRO A 77 3.48 -5.46 9.98
C PRO A 77 2.06 -5.14 10.45
N THR A 78 1.25 -4.49 9.61
CA THR A 78 -0.12 -4.11 9.98
C THR A 78 -1.12 -5.27 9.86
N VAL A 79 -0.89 -6.18 8.92
CA VAL A 79 -1.82 -7.27 8.56
C VAL A 79 -1.03 -8.51 8.14
N ALA A 80 -1.51 -9.69 8.53
CA ALA A 80 -1.14 -10.97 7.92
C ALA A 80 -2.35 -11.61 7.25
N ALA A 81 -2.11 -12.33 6.15
CA ALA A 81 -3.14 -13.06 5.43
C ALA A 81 -2.73 -14.51 5.14
N ALA A 82 -3.75 -15.33 4.91
CA ALA A 82 -3.64 -16.72 4.48
C ALA A 82 -4.53 -16.94 3.26
N LEU A 83 -3.97 -17.47 2.18
CA LEU A 83 -4.65 -17.86 0.95
C LEU A 83 -4.72 -19.39 0.91
N SER A 84 -5.94 -19.92 0.80
CA SER A 84 -6.19 -21.35 0.61
C SER A 84 -6.78 -21.58 -0.77
N VAL A 85 -6.12 -22.43 -1.56
CA VAL A 85 -6.58 -22.84 -2.89
C VAL A 85 -6.83 -24.35 -2.86
N ARG A 86 -7.95 -24.80 -3.42
CA ARG A 86 -8.30 -26.22 -3.38
C ARG A 86 -7.21 -27.05 -4.09
N GLY A 87 -6.62 -27.99 -3.36
CA GLY A 87 -5.58 -28.89 -3.89
C GLY A 87 -4.18 -28.29 -3.90
N ALA A 88 -3.95 -27.15 -3.25
CA ALA A 88 -2.63 -26.58 -3.00
C ALA A 88 -2.46 -26.24 -1.51
N ASP A 89 -1.20 -26.12 -1.07
CA ASP A 89 -0.89 -25.72 0.29
C ASP A 89 -1.34 -24.29 0.59
N THR A 90 -1.73 -24.04 1.84
CA THR A 90 -2.08 -22.69 2.29
C THR A 90 -0.84 -21.80 2.26
N LEU A 91 -0.92 -20.70 1.54
CA LEU A 91 0.13 -19.69 1.49
C LEU A 91 -0.15 -18.59 2.52
N THR A 92 0.88 -18.18 3.26
CA THR A 92 0.78 -17.07 4.23
C THR A 92 1.76 -15.94 3.90
N SER A 93 1.37 -14.72 4.23
CA SER A 93 2.19 -13.53 4.02
C SER A 93 1.75 -12.39 4.93
N THR A 94 2.68 -11.50 5.25
CA THR A 94 2.43 -10.22 5.94
C THR A 94 2.44 -9.09 4.93
N ALA A 95 1.79 -7.97 5.26
CA ALA A 95 1.88 -6.75 4.46
C ALA A 95 3.35 -6.34 4.24
N GLY A 96 3.68 -5.94 3.02
CA GLY A 96 5.02 -5.51 2.64
C GLY A 96 5.39 -4.21 3.34
N LYS A 97 6.45 -4.24 4.16
CA LYS A 97 6.96 -3.07 4.90
C LYS A 97 8.14 -2.38 4.21
N ALA A 98 8.75 -3.02 3.21
CA ALA A 98 9.92 -2.50 2.53
C ALA A 98 9.60 -1.23 1.71
N ASP A 99 10.57 -0.32 1.59
CA ASP A 99 10.46 0.86 0.73
C ASP A 99 10.22 0.49 -0.73
N GLN A 100 10.79 -0.63 -1.17
CA GLN A 100 10.58 -1.15 -2.51
C GLN A 100 9.25 -1.92 -2.61
N PRO A 101 8.40 -1.62 -3.62
CA PRO A 101 7.22 -2.43 -3.88
C PRO A 101 7.60 -3.90 -4.15
N PRO A 102 6.83 -4.87 -3.63
CA PRO A 102 7.08 -6.27 -3.89
C PRO A 102 6.98 -6.56 -5.39
N ALA A 103 7.78 -7.51 -5.89
CA ALA A 103 7.66 -7.98 -7.26
C ALA A 103 6.33 -8.75 -7.42
N LEU A 104 5.34 -8.10 -8.01
CA LEU A 104 4.03 -8.69 -8.26
C LEU A 104 4.01 -9.46 -9.59
N HIS A 105 3.13 -10.45 -9.67
CA HIS A 105 2.90 -11.18 -10.92
C HIS A 105 2.31 -10.23 -11.97
N PRO A 106 2.69 -10.31 -13.27
CA PRO A 106 2.22 -9.38 -14.30
C PRO A 106 0.70 -9.18 -14.32
N LEU A 107 -0.08 -10.26 -14.29
CA LEU A 107 -1.56 -10.16 -14.25
C LEU A 107 -2.10 -9.37 -13.04
N VAL A 108 -1.44 -9.48 -11.88
CA VAL A 108 -1.84 -8.74 -10.67
C VAL A 108 -1.43 -7.28 -10.82
N GLN A 109 -0.21 -7.04 -11.30
CA GLN A 109 0.31 -5.71 -11.55
C GLN A 109 -0.58 -4.96 -12.56
N ASP A 110 -0.90 -5.58 -13.70
CA ASP A 110 -1.75 -5.02 -14.75
C ASP A 110 -3.15 -4.68 -14.24
N PHE A 111 -3.73 -5.54 -13.40
CA PHE A 111 -5.01 -5.23 -12.78
C PHE A 111 -4.90 -3.98 -11.89
N LEU A 112 -3.89 -3.92 -11.01
CA LEU A 112 -3.73 -2.81 -10.09
C LEU A 112 -3.42 -1.48 -10.79
N THR A 113 -2.69 -1.50 -11.91
CA THR A 113 -2.38 -0.30 -12.71
C THR A 113 -3.57 0.24 -13.49
N THR A 114 -4.61 -0.58 -13.71
CA THR A 114 -5.85 -0.17 -14.40
C THR A 114 -6.95 0.33 -13.46
N LEU A 115 -6.80 0.17 -12.14
CA LEU A 115 -7.78 0.66 -11.16
C LEU A 115 -8.05 2.15 -11.34
N THR A 116 -9.31 2.57 -11.19
CA THR A 116 -9.66 4.00 -11.15
C THR A 116 -9.29 4.61 -9.79
N SER A 117 -9.19 5.94 -9.71
CA SER A 117 -8.91 6.65 -8.43
C SER A 117 -9.88 6.25 -7.31
N GLY A 118 -11.15 6.00 -7.65
CA GLY A 118 -12.17 5.58 -6.70
C GLY A 118 -11.97 4.19 -6.11
N GLN A 119 -11.11 3.36 -6.72
CA GLN A 119 -10.77 2.00 -6.26
C GLN A 119 -9.33 1.87 -5.78
N ARG A 120 -8.46 2.87 -6.01
CA ARG A 120 -7.05 2.85 -5.61
C ARG A 120 -6.87 3.29 -4.17
N GLU A 121 -6.11 2.48 -3.44
CA GLU A 121 -5.59 2.80 -2.12
C GLU A 121 -4.13 3.29 -2.19
N ARG A 122 -3.68 4.09 -1.22
CA ARG A 122 -2.33 4.68 -1.22
C ARG A 122 -1.22 3.63 -1.13
N PHE A 123 -1.50 2.48 -0.53
CA PHE A 123 -0.57 1.37 -0.35
C PHE A 123 -0.86 0.19 -1.30
N THR A 124 -1.50 0.47 -2.45
CA THR A 124 -1.84 -0.54 -3.46
C THR A 124 -0.62 -1.40 -3.83
N GLY A 125 -0.82 -2.72 -3.89
CA GLY A 125 0.22 -3.70 -4.25
C GLY A 125 1.11 -4.16 -3.09
N ARG A 126 1.08 -3.49 -1.92
CA ARG A 126 1.83 -3.91 -0.73
C ARG A 126 1.03 -4.79 0.23
N CYS A 127 -0.28 -4.92 -0.02
CA CYS A 127 -1.18 -5.71 0.81
C CYS A 127 -0.82 -7.21 0.69
N PRO A 128 -0.93 -7.99 1.77
CA PRO A 128 -0.58 -9.42 1.73
C PRO A 128 -1.43 -10.20 0.72
N GLU A 129 -2.63 -9.74 0.39
CA GLU A 129 -3.49 -10.34 -0.63
C GLU A 129 -2.87 -10.27 -2.03
N ALA A 130 -2.31 -9.11 -2.41
CA ALA A 130 -1.65 -8.93 -3.71
C ALA A 130 -0.39 -9.80 -3.81
N ILE A 131 0.36 -9.89 -2.70
CA ILE A 131 1.57 -10.72 -2.58
C ILE A 131 1.19 -12.20 -2.70
N LEU A 132 0.16 -12.67 -1.99
CA LEU A 132 -0.27 -14.06 -2.00
C LEU A 132 -0.81 -14.49 -3.37
N LEU A 133 -1.65 -13.67 -4.01
CA LEU A 133 -2.11 -13.95 -5.37
C LEU A 133 -0.93 -14.02 -6.34
N SER A 134 0.01 -13.08 -6.24
CA SER A 134 1.21 -13.09 -7.09
C SER A 134 2.04 -14.35 -6.89
N ARG A 135 2.33 -14.74 -5.65
CA ARG A 135 3.08 -15.96 -5.33
C ARG A 135 2.37 -17.21 -5.85
N HIS A 136 1.06 -17.30 -5.70
CA HIS A 136 0.29 -18.42 -6.23
C HIS A 136 0.39 -18.50 -7.76
N LEU A 137 0.16 -17.39 -8.47
CA LEU A 137 0.20 -17.37 -9.94
C LEU A 137 1.61 -17.67 -10.48
N THR A 138 2.65 -17.12 -9.86
CA THR A 138 4.04 -17.46 -10.20
C THR A 138 4.34 -18.95 -9.97
N GLY A 139 3.84 -19.54 -8.88
CA GLY A 139 3.94 -20.97 -8.63
C GLY A 139 3.17 -21.83 -9.65
N VAL A 140 2.02 -21.36 -10.11
CA VAL A 140 1.30 -22.00 -11.21
C VAL A 140 2.13 -21.94 -12.50
N GLU A 141 2.70 -20.79 -12.84
CA GLU A 141 3.52 -20.65 -14.05
C GLU A 141 4.77 -21.55 -14.03
N SER A 142 5.42 -21.70 -12.87
CA SER A 142 6.61 -22.53 -12.74
C SER A 142 6.34 -24.04 -12.93
N THR A 143 5.10 -24.48 -12.70
CA THR A 143 4.68 -25.88 -12.89
C THR A 143 4.11 -26.18 -14.28
N ARG A 144 3.98 -25.17 -15.15
CA ARG A 144 3.48 -25.36 -16.52
C ARG A 144 4.48 -26.13 -17.39
N SER A 145 3.95 -26.91 -18.32
CA SER A 145 4.78 -27.66 -19.27
C SER A 145 5.55 -26.72 -20.21
N LYS A 146 6.70 -27.18 -20.74
CA LYS A 146 7.53 -26.39 -21.68
C LYS A 146 6.75 -25.78 -22.85
N ARG A 147 5.70 -26.45 -23.34
CA ARG A 147 4.85 -25.92 -24.43
C ARG A 147 3.92 -24.82 -23.92
N ALA A 148 3.32 -24.99 -22.75
CA ALA A 148 2.41 -24.02 -22.16
C ALA A 148 3.14 -22.76 -21.68
N SER A 149 4.33 -22.90 -21.10
CA SER A 149 5.14 -21.77 -20.60
C SER A 149 5.69 -20.85 -21.70
N ARG A 150 5.53 -21.21 -22.99
CA ARG A 150 5.84 -20.30 -24.11
C ARG A 150 4.89 -19.11 -24.19
N LYS A 151 3.71 -19.22 -23.57
CA LYS A 151 2.68 -18.19 -23.58
C LYS A 151 2.49 -17.71 -22.14
N PRO A 152 2.47 -16.38 -21.89
CA PRO A 152 2.15 -15.84 -20.58
C PRO A 152 0.83 -16.41 -20.05
N LEU A 153 0.71 -16.55 -18.73
CA LEU A 153 -0.55 -16.95 -18.11
C LEU A 153 -1.64 -15.92 -18.46
N THR A 154 -2.81 -16.39 -18.87
CA THR A 154 -3.95 -15.52 -19.17
C THR A 154 -4.84 -15.30 -17.94
N ASN A 155 -5.64 -14.24 -17.94
CA ASN A 155 -6.64 -14.01 -16.88
C ASN A 155 -7.62 -15.18 -16.70
N GLY A 156 -8.01 -15.84 -17.79
CA GLY A 156 -8.91 -17.01 -17.73
C GLY A 156 -8.25 -18.22 -17.07
N GLU A 157 -6.98 -18.48 -17.37
CA GLU A 157 -6.20 -19.53 -16.70
C GLU A 157 -5.98 -19.21 -15.22
N ALA A 158 -5.65 -17.95 -14.88
CA ALA A 158 -5.48 -17.50 -13.51
C ALA A 158 -6.76 -17.68 -12.66
N ARG A 159 -7.93 -17.29 -13.19
CA ARG A 159 -9.23 -17.54 -12.52
C ARG A 159 -9.51 -19.03 -12.33
N ARG A 160 -9.08 -19.88 -13.27
CA ARG A 160 -9.26 -21.32 -13.18
C ARG A 160 -8.40 -21.92 -12.07
N THR A 161 -7.16 -21.48 -11.90
CA THR A 161 -6.28 -21.98 -10.83
C THR A 161 -6.73 -21.51 -9.45
N LEU A 162 -7.32 -20.31 -9.38
CA LEU A 162 -7.90 -19.74 -8.16
C LEU A 162 -9.35 -20.15 -7.91
N LYS A 163 -9.89 -21.14 -8.64
CA LYS A 163 -11.28 -21.55 -8.49
C LYS A 163 -11.54 -22.04 -7.06
N HIS A 164 -12.57 -21.47 -6.42
CA HIS A 164 -12.93 -21.70 -5.02
C HIS A 164 -11.87 -21.29 -4.00
N ALA A 165 -10.89 -20.47 -4.39
CA ALA A 165 -9.91 -19.94 -3.45
C ALA A 165 -10.58 -19.04 -2.40
N LYS A 166 -10.08 -19.14 -1.17
CA LYS A 166 -10.48 -18.33 -0.03
C LYS A 166 -9.27 -17.60 0.52
N ILE A 167 -9.45 -16.36 0.95
CA ILE A 167 -8.43 -15.58 1.64
C ILE A 167 -8.99 -15.02 2.94
N THR A 168 -8.20 -15.08 4.00
CA THR A 168 -8.51 -14.42 5.28
C THR A 168 -7.32 -13.56 5.67
N ALA A 169 -7.58 -12.43 6.33
CA ALA A 169 -6.55 -11.57 6.85
C ALA A 169 -6.88 -11.16 8.29
N ARG A 170 -5.84 -10.88 9.08
CA ARG A 170 -5.95 -10.46 10.48
C ARG A 170 -5.01 -9.30 10.76
N HIS A 171 -5.45 -8.38 11.62
CA HIS A 171 -4.61 -7.31 12.11
C HIS A 171 -3.48 -7.86 12.99
N ILE A 172 -2.28 -7.33 12.79
CA ILE A 172 -1.14 -7.54 13.69
C ILE A 172 -0.91 -6.21 14.41
N ARG A 173 -1.00 -6.27 15.72
CA ARG A 173 -0.83 -5.15 16.66
C ARG A 173 0.07 -5.58 17.82
N GLU A 174 0.48 -4.65 18.65
CA GLU A 174 1.18 -4.91 19.90
C GLU A 174 0.33 -5.68 20.92
N ASP A 175 1.02 -6.26 21.90
CA ASP A 175 0.38 -7.04 22.96
C ASP A 175 -0.61 -6.17 23.76
N GLY A 176 -1.88 -6.60 23.81
CA GLY A 176 -2.95 -5.90 24.52
C GLY A 176 -3.80 -4.97 23.65
N ASP A 177 -3.45 -4.76 22.36
CA ASP A 177 -4.36 -4.07 21.44
C ASP A 177 -5.60 -4.95 21.17
N PRO A 178 -6.83 -4.46 21.45
CA PRO A 178 -8.05 -5.23 21.23
C PRO A 178 -8.30 -5.61 19.76
N LEU A 179 -7.69 -4.90 18.80
CA LEU A 179 -7.75 -5.21 17.38
C LEU A 179 -6.78 -6.31 16.98
N HIS A 180 -5.78 -6.68 17.81
CA HIS A 180 -4.85 -7.76 17.46
C HIS A 180 -5.61 -9.05 17.14
N GLY A 181 -5.28 -9.68 16.02
CA GLY A 181 -5.90 -10.94 15.59
C GLY A 181 -7.34 -10.80 15.10
N SER A 182 -7.99 -9.64 15.20
CA SER A 182 -9.32 -9.39 14.59
C SER A 182 -9.24 -9.51 13.07
N TYR A 183 -10.37 -9.84 12.43
CA TYR A 183 -10.45 -9.90 10.97
C TYR A 183 -10.11 -8.53 10.36
N ALA A 184 -9.22 -8.55 9.36
CA ALA A 184 -8.87 -7.39 8.57
C ALA A 184 -9.56 -7.51 7.20
N PRO A 185 -10.62 -6.73 6.91
CA PRO A 185 -11.23 -6.76 5.59
C PRO A 185 -10.24 -6.29 4.51
N PRO A 186 -10.29 -6.86 3.29
CA PRO A 186 -9.41 -6.41 2.22
C PRO A 186 -9.60 -4.93 1.94
N CYS A 187 -8.51 -4.22 1.66
CA CYS A 187 -8.59 -2.82 1.27
C CYS A 187 -9.37 -2.66 -0.06
N ARG A 188 -9.69 -1.43 -0.44
CA ARG A 188 -10.50 -1.14 -1.62
C ARG A 188 -9.92 -1.73 -2.92
N SER A 189 -8.62 -1.55 -3.15
CA SER A 189 -7.92 -2.12 -4.31
C SER A 189 -7.96 -3.64 -4.30
N CYS A 190 -7.71 -4.24 -3.13
CA CYS A 190 -7.67 -5.69 -2.97
C CYS A 190 -9.05 -6.32 -3.11
N THR A 191 -10.12 -5.67 -2.64
CA THR A 191 -11.49 -6.11 -2.85
C THR A 191 -11.81 -6.24 -4.33
N ALA A 192 -11.50 -5.21 -5.13
CA ALA A 192 -11.71 -5.25 -6.58
C ALA A 192 -10.86 -6.35 -7.27
N MET A 193 -9.60 -6.49 -6.85
CA MET A 193 -8.68 -7.51 -7.38
C MET A 193 -9.14 -8.93 -7.07
N LEU A 194 -9.51 -9.21 -5.82
CA LEU A 194 -9.99 -10.53 -5.41
C LEU A 194 -11.26 -10.90 -6.18
N ALA A 195 -12.19 -9.95 -6.36
CA ALA A 195 -13.38 -10.16 -7.18
C ALA A 195 -13.03 -10.48 -8.65
N HIS A 196 -12.08 -9.75 -9.25
CA HIS A 196 -11.62 -10.00 -10.63
C HIS A 196 -11.03 -11.40 -10.82
N PHE A 197 -10.30 -11.92 -9.83
CA PHE A 197 -9.71 -13.26 -9.88
C PHE A 197 -10.63 -14.37 -9.34
N GLY A 198 -11.81 -14.02 -8.80
CA GLY A 198 -12.77 -14.99 -8.25
C GLY A 198 -12.37 -15.57 -6.89
N VAL A 199 -11.55 -14.85 -6.12
CA VAL A 199 -11.12 -15.25 -4.77
C VAL A 199 -12.07 -14.64 -3.74
N ARG A 200 -12.56 -15.47 -2.80
CA ARG A 200 -13.46 -14.99 -1.75
C ARG A 200 -12.70 -14.57 -0.50
N ALA A 201 -12.92 -13.34 -0.04
CA ALA A 201 -12.50 -12.93 1.29
C ALA A 201 -13.43 -13.54 2.34
N VAL A 202 -12.87 -14.12 3.38
CA VAL A 202 -13.61 -14.84 4.42
C VAL A 202 -13.24 -14.29 5.78
N ASP A 203 -14.24 -13.88 6.55
CA ASP A 203 -14.10 -13.65 7.98
C ASP A 203 -14.31 -14.99 8.71
N PRO A 204 -13.26 -15.54 9.35
CA PRO A 204 -13.30 -16.83 10.01
C PRO A 204 -14.22 -16.86 11.24
N THR A 205 -14.65 -15.69 11.74
CA THR A 205 -15.60 -15.61 12.86
C THR A 205 -17.04 -15.86 12.42
N THR A 206 -17.38 -15.54 11.16
CA THR A 206 -18.72 -15.74 10.58
C THR A 206 -18.92 -17.09 9.88
N GLU A 207 -17.86 -17.80 9.47
CA GLU A 207 -18.01 -19.12 8.80
C GLU A 207 -18.13 -20.31 9.75
N LYS A 208 -18.34 -20.10 11.06
CA LYS A 208 -18.62 -21.18 12.03
C LYS A 208 -20.05 -21.76 11.96
N GLY A 209 -20.74 -21.63 10.83
CA GLY A 209 -22.12 -22.13 10.60
C GLY A 209 -22.15 -23.35 9.70
#